data_AF-A0A524DTW4-F1
#
_entry.id   AF-A0A524DTW4-F1
#
_cell.length_a   1.000
_cell.length_b   1.000
_cell.length_c   1.000
_cell.angle_alpha   90.00
_cell.angle_beta   90.00
_cell.angle_gamma   90.00
#
_symmetry.space_group_name_H-M   'P 1'
#
loop_
_entity.id
_entity.type
_entity.pdbx_description
1 polymer ?
#
loop_
_entity_poly.entity_id
_entity_poly.type
_entity_poly.pdbx_seq_one_letter_code
_entity_poly.pdbx_strand_id
1 'polypeptide(L)'
;MADDEEKDEIPEEEEVEGEKEEQVLAELDGITVKIPKDQAKLIYEKGYYGRLEEDGTLKLDPVEALLLRERKRIQVFDKAGKEYDFPSLVDKYVEQIPQLWVKYLCYKDLRSRGYIVRGGYGNNIDYRIYDRGAQIGVDAAKYFVHTVIEGTPLELSSLDEITKIAKSNRKKLVLAVVDRIGEVTFYNAQEVDL
;
A
#
# COMPACT_ATOMS: atom_id res chain seq x y z
N MET A 1 37.31 35.65 26.61
CA MET A 1 36.90 35.58 25.20
C MET A 1 37.57 34.34 24.65
N ALA A 2 37.15 33.10 24.97
CA ALA A 2 35.80 32.54 25.10
C ALA A 2 35.01 32.69 23.79
N ASP A 3 35.30 31.78 22.85
CA ASP A 3 34.38 31.35 21.80
C ASP A 3 34.32 29.81 21.94
N ASP A 4 33.29 29.35 22.66
CA ASP A 4 32.86 27.95 22.70
C ASP A 4 32.11 27.68 21.40
N GLU A 5 32.63 26.78 20.56
CA GLU A 5 31.87 26.18 19.45
C GLU A 5 30.89 25.17 20.04
N GLU A 6 29.63 25.59 20.22
CA GLU A 6 28.49 24.70 20.47
C GLU A 6 28.33 23.77 19.26
N LYS A 7 28.70 22.50 19.44
CA LYS A 7 28.31 21.42 18.54
C LYS A 7 26.86 21.06 18.86
N ASP A 8 25.95 21.40 17.96
CA ASP A 8 24.59 20.87 17.97
C ASP A 8 24.64 19.36 17.70
N GLU A 9 24.61 18.57 18.78
CA GLU A 9 24.32 17.13 18.73
C GLU A 9 22.86 16.96 18.31
N ILE A 10 22.65 16.52 17.07
CA ILE A 10 21.35 16.08 16.57
C ILE A 10 20.97 14.83 17.37
N PRO A 11 19.82 14.79 18.06
CA PRO A 11 19.45 13.64 18.88
C PRO A 11 19.20 12.42 17.98
N GLU A 12 19.87 11.32 18.31
CA GLU A 12 19.68 10.00 17.70
C GLU A 12 18.20 9.61 17.79
N GLU A 13 17.56 9.36 16.65
CA GLU A 13 16.19 8.83 16.60
C GLU A 13 16.19 7.47 17.30
N GLU A 14 15.53 7.38 18.46
CA GLU A 14 15.30 6.13 19.16
C GLU A 14 14.54 5.16 18.24
N GLU A 15 15.24 4.15 17.72
CA GLU A 15 14.62 3.00 17.10
C GLU A 15 13.73 2.32 18.15
N VAL A 16 12.42 2.50 18.01
CA VAL A 16 11.43 1.77 18.81
C VAL A 16 11.59 0.29 18.49
N GLU A 17 12.27 -0.45 19.37
CA GLU A 17 12.38 -1.92 19.35
C GLU A 17 10.98 -2.53 19.49
N GLY A 18 10.28 -2.66 18.38
CA GLY A 18 9.09 -3.49 18.28
C GLY A 18 9.46 -4.94 18.53
N GLU A 19 8.69 -5.60 19.39
CA GLU A 19 8.74 -7.04 19.65
C GLU A 19 9.07 -7.81 18.37
N LYS A 20 10.08 -8.70 18.40
CA LYS A 20 10.46 -9.54 17.25
C LYS A 20 9.29 -10.45 16.88
N GLU A 21 8.35 -9.93 16.10
CA GLU A 21 7.36 -10.75 15.40
C GLU A 21 8.14 -11.71 14.49
N GLU A 22 7.87 -13.00 14.63
CA GLU A 22 8.45 -14.06 13.80
C GLU A 22 8.17 -13.74 12.33
N GLN A 23 9.24 -13.55 11.54
CA GLN A 23 9.12 -13.14 10.15
C GLN A 23 8.68 -14.33 9.29
N VAL A 24 7.73 -14.08 8.40
CA VAL A 24 7.21 -15.08 7.49
C VAL A 24 8.09 -15.17 6.24
N LEU A 25 8.43 -16.39 5.82
CA LEU A 25 9.19 -16.62 4.59
C LEU A 25 8.27 -16.48 3.39
N ALA A 26 8.73 -15.72 2.39
CA ALA A 26 7.98 -15.44 1.18
C ALA A 26 8.86 -15.59 -0.06
N GLU A 27 8.29 -16.15 -1.13
CA GLU A 27 8.97 -16.37 -2.41
C GLU A 27 8.53 -15.33 -3.44
N LEU A 28 9.49 -14.72 -4.10
CA LEU A 28 9.28 -13.77 -5.19
C LEU A 28 9.02 -14.54 -6.50
N ASP A 29 7.82 -14.37 -7.04
CA ASP A 29 7.38 -14.97 -8.30
C ASP A 29 6.97 -13.88 -9.30
N GLY A 30 7.94 -13.51 -10.15
CA GLY A 30 7.81 -12.39 -11.08
C GLY A 30 7.74 -11.04 -10.35
N ILE A 31 6.58 -10.39 -10.40
CA ILE A 31 6.28 -9.14 -9.68
C ILE A 31 5.55 -9.38 -8.35
N THR A 32 5.01 -10.57 -8.13
CA THR A 32 4.22 -10.87 -6.92
C THR A 32 5.04 -11.67 -5.93
N VAL A 33 4.63 -11.64 -4.67
CA VAL A 33 5.25 -12.44 -3.61
C VAL A 33 4.26 -13.48 -3.11
N LYS A 34 4.70 -14.72 -2.96
CA LYS A 34 3.89 -15.84 -2.49
C LYS A 34 4.35 -16.24 -1.09
N ILE A 35 3.39 -16.39 -0.19
CA ILE A 35 3.61 -16.93 1.14
C ILE A 35 3.03 -18.36 1.17
N PRO A 36 3.81 -19.36 1.61
CA PRO A 36 3.32 -20.72 1.71
C PRO A 36 2.14 -20.88 2.69
N LYS A 37 1.32 -21.92 2.49
CA LYS A 37 0.02 -22.11 3.16
C LYS A 37 0.09 -22.18 4.69
N ASP A 38 1.19 -22.71 5.22
CA ASP A 38 1.45 -22.81 6.66
C ASP A 38 1.53 -21.44 7.34
N GLN A 39 2.08 -20.44 6.65
CA GLN A 39 2.27 -19.09 7.19
C GLN A 39 1.27 -18.07 6.64
N ALA A 40 0.55 -18.41 5.55
CA ALA A 40 -0.45 -17.57 4.91
C ALA A 40 -1.50 -17.00 5.89
N LYS A 41 -1.98 -17.82 6.83
CA LYS A 41 -3.02 -17.41 7.80
C LYS A 41 -2.54 -16.29 8.72
N LEU A 42 -1.29 -16.32 9.18
CA LEU A 42 -0.72 -15.32 10.09
C LEU A 42 -0.77 -13.91 9.49
N ILE A 43 -0.53 -13.81 8.19
CA ILE A 43 -0.56 -12.55 7.46
C ILE A 43 -1.99 -12.16 7.08
N TYR A 44 -2.80 -13.12 6.63
CA TYR A 44 -4.16 -12.85 6.19
C TYR A 44 -5.10 -12.47 7.34
N GLU A 45 -5.08 -13.18 8.46
CA GLU A 45 -6.00 -12.95 9.58
C GLU A 45 -5.67 -11.67 10.36
N LYS A 46 -4.39 -11.29 10.46
CA LYS A 46 -3.97 -10.08 11.18
C LYS A 46 -4.30 -8.76 10.45
N GLY A 47 -4.69 -8.79 9.17
CA GLY A 47 -4.96 -7.54 8.46
C GLY A 47 -5.46 -7.64 7.04
N TYR A 48 -5.87 -8.81 6.56
CA TYR A 48 -6.34 -8.99 5.19
C TYR A 48 -5.34 -8.46 4.16
N TYR A 49 -4.09 -8.88 4.26
CA TYR A 49 -3.06 -8.67 3.23
C TYR A 49 -3.14 -9.82 2.23
N GLY A 50 -2.95 -9.54 0.94
CA GLY A 50 -2.87 -10.57 -0.11
C GLY A 50 -4.18 -11.29 -0.42
N ARG A 51 -4.16 -12.04 -1.52
CA ARG A 51 -5.24 -12.90 -1.96
C ARG A 51 -4.89 -14.35 -1.65
N LEU A 52 -5.80 -15.05 -0.96
CA LEU A 52 -5.70 -16.50 -0.79
C LEU A 52 -6.01 -17.18 -2.13
N GLU A 53 -5.09 -18.01 -2.59
CA GLU A 53 -5.23 -18.83 -3.78
C GLU A 53 -5.85 -20.19 -3.42
N GLU A 54 -6.30 -20.95 -4.42
CA GLU A 54 -6.98 -22.24 -4.23
C GLU A 54 -6.10 -23.30 -3.57
N ASP A 55 -4.78 -23.24 -3.81
CA ASP A 55 -3.78 -24.10 -3.19
C ASP A 55 -3.49 -23.75 -1.71
N GLY A 56 -4.08 -22.65 -1.22
CA GLY A 56 -3.92 -22.13 0.12
C GLY A 56 -2.70 -21.24 0.31
N THR A 57 -1.92 -20.98 -0.75
CA THR A 57 -0.87 -19.96 -0.70
C THR A 57 -1.48 -18.56 -0.66
N LEU A 58 -0.74 -17.62 -0.07
CA LEU A 58 -1.14 -16.22 -0.04
C LEU A 58 -0.30 -15.42 -1.03
N LYS A 59 -0.97 -14.85 -2.03
CA LYS A 59 -0.34 -14.00 -3.03
C LYS A 59 -0.44 -12.54 -2.62
N LEU A 60 0.69 -11.87 -2.50
CA LEU A 60 0.82 -10.46 -2.18
C LEU A 60 1.05 -9.64 -3.46
N ASP A 61 0.32 -8.54 -3.57
CA ASP A 61 0.61 -7.53 -4.57
C ASP A 61 1.89 -6.75 -4.20
N PRO A 62 2.59 -6.13 -5.18
CA PRO A 62 3.86 -5.43 -4.96
C PRO A 62 3.84 -4.43 -3.80
N VAL A 63 2.81 -3.59 -3.71
CA VAL A 63 2.67 -2.60 -2.63
C VAL A 63 2.42 -3.24 -1.26
N GLU A 64 1.77 -4.41 -1.23
CA GLU A 64 1.56 -5.16 0.00
C GLU A 64 2.86 -5.80 0.47
N ALA A 65 3.63 -6.39 -0.45
CA ALA A 65 4.94 -6.98 -0.18
C ALA A 65 5.93 -5.91 0.33
N LEU A 66 5.97 -4.73 -0.30
CA LEU A 66 6.79 -3.61 0.16
C LEU A 66 6.45 -3.21 1.60
N LEU A 67 5.16 -3.02 1.91
CA LEU A 67 4.75 -2.62 3.26
C LEU A 67 5.07 -3.68 4.31
N LEU A 68 4.82 -4.96 3.99
CA LEU A 68 5.13 -6.06 4.92
C LEU A 68 6.63 -6.23 5.11
N ARG A 69 7.43 -5.99 4.07
CA ARG A 69 8.89 -6.02 4.15
C ARG A 69 9.43 -4.85 4.96
N GLU A 70 8.93 -3.62 4.71
CA GLU A 70 9.26 -2.42 5.48
C GLU A 70 8.98 -2.63 6.98
N ARG A 71 7.82 -3.21 7.30
CA ARG A 71 7.41 -3.54 8.68
C ARG A 71 8.12 -4.77 9.26
N LYS A 72 9.12 -5.33 8.56
CA LYS A 72 9.87 -6.51 9.02
C LYS A 72 8.96 -7.71 9.36
N ARG A 73 7.82 -7.87 8.66
CA ARG A 73 6.87 -8.99 8.86
C ARG A 73 7.11 -10.17 7.92
N ILE A 74 7.82 -9.93 6.82
CA ILE A 74 8.18 -10.96 5.85
C ILE A 74 9.67 -10.86 5.47
N GLN A 75 10.24 -11.99 5.08
CA GLN A 75 11.51 -12.09 4.36
C GLN A 75 11.22 -12.58 2.94
N VAL A 76 11.74 -11.89 1.95
CA VAL A 76 11.45 -12.17 0.54
C VAL A 76 12.69 -12.78 -0.11
N PHE A 77 12.55 -13.97 -0.69
CA PHE A 77 13.61 -14.68 -1.41
C PHE A 77 13.17 -14.98 -2.84
N ASP A 78 14.09 -15.00 -3.80
CA ASP A 78 13.81 -15.59 -5.11
C ASP A 78 14.03 -17.11 -5.14
N LYS A 79 13.71 -17.74 -6.27
CA LYS A 79 13.92 -19.18 -6.51
C LYS A 79 15.39 -19.61 -6.45
N ALA A 80 16.33 -18.68 -6.59
CA ALA A 80 17.77 -18.93 -6.47
C ALA A 80 18.28 -18.77 -5.03
N GLY A 81 17.41 -18.37 -4.09
CA GLY A 81 17.74 -18.16 -2.68
C GLY A 81 18.32 -16.78 -2.37
N LYS A 82 18.27 -15.83 -3.30
CA LYS A 82 18.69 -14.45 -3.03
C LYS A 82 17.64 -13.75 -2.18
N GLU A 83 18.04 -13.20 -1.03
CA GLU A 83 17.19 -12.34 -0.21
C GLU A 83 17.04 -10.94 -0.83
N TYR A 84 15.83 -10.39 -0.73
CA TYR A 84 15.52 -9.01 -1.08
C TYR A 84 15.20 -8.21 0.18
N ASP A 85 16.04 -7.22 0.49
CA ASP A 85 15.72 -6.17 1.44
C ASP A 85 14.73 -5.16 0.84
N PHE A 86 14.28 -4.19 1.64
CA PHE A 86 13.30 -3.21 1.18
C PHE A 86 13.80 -2.41 -0.04
N PRO A 87 15.01 -1.81 -0.04
CA PRO A 87 15.53 -1.10 -1.21
C PRO A 87 15.63 -1.98 -2.47
N SER A 88 16.20 -3.19 -2.36
CA SER A 88 16.32 -4.10 -3.51
C SER A 88 14.96 -4.51 -4.09
N LEU A 89 13.94 -4.62 -3.23
CA LEU A 89 12.58 -4.93 -3.66
C LEU A 89 11.91 -3.75 -4.36
N VAL A 90 12.14 -2.52 -3.86
CA VAL A 90 11.70 -1.28 -4.52
C VAL A 90 12.32 -1.19 -5.92
N ASP A 91 13.64 -1.33 -6.04
CA ASP A 91 14.34 -1.23 -7.33
C ASP A 91 13.76 -2.20 -8.37
N LYS A 92 13.54 -3.46 -7.97
CA LYS A 92 12.95 -4.47 -8.84
C LYS A 92 11.55 -4.10 -9.34
N TYR A 93 10.74 -3.48 -8.48
CA TYR A 93 9.36 -3.14 -8.79
C TYR A 93 9.22 -1.84 -9.57
N VAL A 94 10.03 -0.83 -9.28
CA VAL A 94 9.97 0.48 -9.96
C VAL A 94 10.24 0.35 -11.46
N GLU A 95 11.13 -0.57 -11.85
CA GLU A 95 11.41 -0.87 -13.26
C GLU A 95 10.20 -1.42 -14.03
N GLN A 96 9.26 -2.05 -13.34
CA GLN A 96 8.15 -2.81 -13.97
C GLN A 96 6.78 -2.19 -13.74
N ILE A 97 6.63 -1.35 -12.70
CA ILE A 97 5.33 -0.87 -12.23
C ILE A 97 5.31 0.66 -12.30
N PRO A 98 4.59 1.23 -13.27
CA PRO A 98 4.41 2.67 -13.36
C PRO A 98 3.81 3.24 -12.07
N GLN A 99 4.36 4.35 -11.60
CA GLN A 99 3.89 5.08 -10.41
C GLN A 99 3.85 4.22 -9.14
N LEU A 100 4.66 3.16 -9.05
CA LEU A 100 4.71 2.29 -7.87
C LEU A 100 4.86 3.07 -6.57
N TRP A 101 5.76 4.07 -6.55
CA TRP A 101 6.05 4.83 -5.34
C TRP A 101 4.83 5.61 -4.84
N VAL A 102 4.11 6.26 -5.75
CA VAL A 102 2.87 7.00 -5.47
C VAL A 102 1.79 6.06 -4.90
N LYS A 103 1.63 4.90 -5.54
CA LYS A 103 0.72 3.85 -5.10
C LYS A 103 1.11 3.33 -3.71
N TYR A 104 2.39 3.07 -3.49
CA TYR A 104 2.93 2.62 -2.22
C TYR A 104 2.70 3.62 -1.09
N LEU A 105 2.98 4.91 -1.30
CA LEU A 105 2.75 5.96 -0.31
C LEU A 105 1.28 6.05 0.09
N CYS A 106 0.37 6.07 -0.89
CA CYS A 106 -1.07 6.03 -0.65
C CYS A 106 -1.48 4.77 0.14
N TYR A 107 -0.99 3.61 -0.27
CA TYR A 107 -1.28 2.34 0.39
C TYR A 107 -0.76 2.31 1.84
N LYS A 108 0.46 2.79 2.08
CA LYS A 108 1.09 2.87 3.40
C LYS A 108 0.30 3.79 4.33
N ASP A 109 -0.08 4.97 3.87
CA ASP A 109 -0.87 5.93 4.65
C ASP A 109 -2.28 5.38 4.98
N LEU A 110 -2.98 4.80 4.00
CA LEU A 110 -4.29 4.19 4.26
C LEU A 110 -4.21 3.03 5.26
N ARG A 111 -3.18 2.18 5.14
CA ARG A 111 -2.93 1.07 6.05
C ARG A 111 -2.50 1.53 7.45
N SER A 112 -1.74 2.62 7.58
CA SER A 112 -1.37 3.17 8.89
C SER A 112 -2.59 3.75 9.62
N ARG A 113 -3.56 4.27 8.88
CA ARG A 113 -4.86 4.73 9.42
C ARG A 113 -5.82 3.60 9.79
N GLY A 114 -5.42 2.33 9.66
CA GLY A 114 -6.20 1.16 10.07
C GLY A 114 -7.27 0.70 9.08
N TYR A 115 -7.28 1.23 7.85
CA TYR A 115 -8.18 0.75 6.81
C TYR A 115 -7.70 -0.57 6.21
N ILE A 116 -8.63 -1.37 5.70
CA ILE A 116 -8.28 -2.52 4.86
C ILE A 116 -8.29 -2.05 3.41
N VAL A 117 -7.14 -2.17 2.76
CA VAL A 117 -6.91 -1.68 1.40
C VAL A 117 -6.67 -2.89 0.49
N ARG A 118 -7.48 -2.99 -0.57
CA ARG A 118 -7.34 -4.01 -1.61
C ARG A 118 -7.12 -3.34 -2.96
N GLY A 119 -6.47 -4.05 -3.89
CA GLY A 119 -6.39 -3.63 -5.28
C GLY A 119 -7.78 -3.32 -5.84
N GLY A 120 -7.86 -2.21 -6.57
CA GLY A 120 -9.05 -1.73 -7.24
C GLY A 120 -9.34 -2.46 -8.54
N TYR A 121 -10.04 -1.79 -9.46
CA TYR A 121 -10.53 -2.38 -10.71
C TYR A 121 -10.24 -1.46 -11.89
N GLY A 122 -9.91 -2.07 -13.03
CA GLY A 122 -9.61 -1.32 -14.25
C GLY A 122 -8.38 -0.43 -14.10
N ASN A 123 -8.27 0.58 -14.96
CA ASN A 123 -7.10 1.46 -15.00
C ASN A 123 -7.21 2.66 -14.05
N ASN A 124 -8.43 2.99 -13.61
CA ASN A 124 -8.71 4.28 -13.00
C ASN A 124 -9.12 4.19 -11.51
N ILE A 125 -9.24 2.98 -10.96
CA ILE A 125 -9.46 2.76 -9.52
C ILE A 125 -8.30 1.94 -9.01
N ASP A 126 -7.37 2.59 -8.30
CA ASP A 126 -6.17 1.95 -7.77
C ASP A 126 -6.50 1.08 -6.56
N TYR A 127 -7.41 1.54 -5.70
CA TYR A 127 -7.78 0.82 -4.48
C TYR A 127 -9.28 0.80 -4.22
N ARG A 128 -9.71 -0.26 -3.56
CA ARG A 128 -10.98 -0.33 -2.84
C ARG A 128 -10.69 -0.44 -1.35
N ILE A 129 -11.32 0.43 -0.57
CA ILE A 129 -11.11 0.51 0.87
C ILE A 129 -12.35 0.03 1.62
N TYR A 130 -12.10 -0.73 2.69
CA TYR A 130 -13.09 -1.11 3.69
C TYR A 130 -12.80 -0.35 4.98
N ASP A 131 -13.85 -0.03 5.73
CA ASP A 131 -13.74 0.65 7.01
C ASP A 131 -12.89 -0.14 8.02
N ARG A 132 -12.43 0.57 9.04
CA ARG A 132 -11.73 -0.01 10.19
C ARG A 132 -12.62 -1.09 10.84
N GLY A 133 -12.04 -2.25 11.10
CA GLY A 133 -12.76 -3.38 11.71
C GLY A 133 -13.72 -4.12 10.78
N ALA A 134 -13.77 -3.77 9.49
CA ALA A 134 -14.59 -4.50 8.51
C ALA A 134 -14.09 -5.95 8.32
N GLN A 135 -15.01 -6.85 8.00
CA GLN A 135 -14.72 -8.25 7.69
C GLN A 135 -14.83 -8.50 6.19
N ILE A 136 -13.71 -8.87 5.56
CA ILE A 136 -13.69 -9.21 4.13
C ILE A 136 -14.56 -10.44 3.88
N GLY A 137 -15.53 -10.30 2.97
CA GLY A 137 -16.51 -11.34 2.63
C GLY A 137 -17.89 -11.12 3.27
N VAL A 138 -17.97 -10.26 4.30
CA VAL A 138 -19.23 -9.85 4.93
C VAL A 138 -19.54 -8.39 4.59
N ASP A 139 -18.56 -7.51 4.83
CA ASP A 139 -18.68 -6.10 4.52
C ASP A 139 -18.31 -5.81 3.08
N ALA A 140 -18.98 -4.81 2.49
CA ALA A 140 -18.62 -4.27 1.20
C ALA A 140 -17.60 -3.14 1.34
N ALA A 141 -16.72 -2.98 0.35
CA ALA A 141 -15.87 -1.79 0.24
C ALA A 141 -16.76 -0.53 0.29
N LYS A 142 -16.28 0.54 0.92
CA LYS A 142 -17.01 1.82 1.02
C LYS A 142 -16.46 2.89 0.09
N TYR A 143 -15.16 2.83 -0.19
CA TYR A 143 -14.47 3.84 -0.98
C TYR A 143 -13.75 3.21 -2.17
N PHE A 144 -13.73 3.95 -3.26
CA PHE A 144 -12.79 3.78 -4.36
C PHE A 144 -11.77 4.90 -4.29
N VAL A 145 -10.49 4.55 -4.48
CA VAL A 145 -9.40 5.51 -4.48
C VAL A 145 -8.78 5.55 -5.86
N HIS A 146 -8.58 6.77 -6.35
CA HIS A 146 -7.73 7.05 -7.50
C HIS A 146 -6.53 7.87 -7.03
N THR A 147 -5.31 7.41 -7.34
CA THR A 147 -4.08 8.12 -6.97
C THR A 147 -3.72 9.15 -8.01
N VAL A 148 -3.37 10.36 -7.58
CA VAL A 148 -3.02 11.50 -8.43
C VAL A 148 -1.69 12.07 -7.97
N ILE A 149 -0.81 12.44 -8.91
CA ILE A 149 0.45 13.11 -8.60
C ILE A 149 0.23 14.62 -8.69
N GLU A 150 0.63 15.35 -7.67
CA GLU A 150 0.54 16.81 -7.65
C GLU A 150 1.28 17.43 -8.85
N GLY A 151 0.64 18.38 -9.52
CA GLY A 151 1.18 19.04 -10.69
C GLY A 151 1.09 18.23 -12.00
N THR A 152 0.55 17.01 -11.95
CA THR A 152 0.21 16.24 -13.17
C THR A 152 -1.23 16.55 -13.59
N PRO A 153 -1.49 16.91 -14.86
CA PRO A 153 -2.84 17.14 -15.34
C PRO A 153 -3.73 15.91 -15.18
N LEU A 154 -4.94 16.10 -14.63
CA LEU A 154 -5.99 15.10 -14.58
C LEU A 154 -7.07 15.47 -15.61
N GLU A 155 -7.33 14.56 -16.56
CA GLU A 155 -8.39 14.76 -17.54
C GLU A 155 -9.78 14.71 -16.88
N LEU A 156 -10.61 15.72 -17.15
CA LEU A 156 -11.97 15.78 -16.60
C LEU A 156 -12.85 14.64 -17.07
N SER A 157 -12.64 14.13 -18.29
CA SER A 157 -13.32 12.93 -18.81
C SER A 157 -13.02 11.69 -17.96
N SER A 158 -11.75 11.50 -17.58
CA SER A 158 -11.35 10.41 -16.70
C SER A 158 -11.94 10.56 -15.31
N LEU A 159 -11.95 11.78 -14.76
CA LEU A 159 -12.59 12.04 -13.47
C LEU A 159 -14.11 11.77 -13.49
N ASP A 160 -14.79 12.19 -14.56
CA ASP A 160 -16.22 11.92 -14.76
C ASP A 160 -16.51 10.41 -14.87
N GLU A 161 -15.70 9.67 -15.62
CA GLU A 161 -15.81 8.21 -15.74
C GLU A 161 -15.68 7.52 -14.37
N ILE A 162 -14.63 7.85 -13.61
CA ILE A 162 -14.40 7.24 -12.29
C ILE A 162 -15.52 7.60 -11.32
N THR A 163 -16.03 8.84 -11.38
CA THR A 163 -17.13 9.30 -10.53
C THR A 163 -18.41 8.51 -10.82
N LYS A 164 -18.73 8.26 -12.10
CA LYS A 164 -19.86 7.42 -12.51
C LYS A 164 -19.70 5.97 -12.07
N ILE A 165 -18.50 5.40 -12.19
CA ILE A 165 -18.20 4.03 -11.71
C ILE A 165 -18.40 3.95 -10.19
N ALA A 166 -17.91 4.92 -9.43
CA ALA A 166 -18.09 4.95 -7.98
C ALA A 166 -19.59 5.07 -7.60
N LYS A 167 -20.33 5.99 -8.24
CA LYS A 167 -21.77 6.21 -8.02
C LYS A 167 -22.58 4.94 -8.32
N SER A 168 -22.37 4.32 -9.48
CA SER A 168 -23.07 3.08 -9.88
C SER A 168 -22.81 1.90 -8.93
N ASN A 169 -21.61 1.82 -8.36
CA ASN A 169 -21.26 0.80 -7.35
C ASN A 169 -21.67 1.19 -5.92
N ARG A 170 -22.32 2.34 -5.73
CA ARG A 170 -22.67 2.93 -4.42
C ARG A 170 -21.45 3.05 -3.51
N LYS A 171 -20.33 3.53 -4.07
CA LYS A 171 -19.06 3.79 -3.38
C LYS A 171 -18.76 5.29 -3.42
N LYS A 172 -18.04 5.77 -2.43
CA LYS A 172 -17.51 7.14 -2.42
C LYS A 172 -16.19 7.17 -3.18
N LEU A 173 -16.03 8.11 -4.11
CA LEU A 173 -14.75 8.32 -4.79
C LEU A 173 -13.86 9.22 -3.94
N VAL A 174 -12.63 8.77 -3.73
CA VAL A 174 -11.58 9.51 -3.04
C VAL A 174 -10.41 9.70 -4.01
N LEU A 175 -9.96 10.94 -4.17
CA LEU A 175 -8.72 11.26 -4.84
C LEU A 175 -7.61 11.30 -3.79
N ALA A 176 -6.58 10.47 -3.95
CA ALA A 176 -5.38 10.51 -3.11
C ALA A 176 -4.28 11.24 -3.87
N VAL A 177 -4.08 12.52 -3.54
CA VAL A 177 -3.10 13.40 -4.17
C VAL A 177 -1.79 13.30 -3.42
N VAL A 178 -0.74 12.88 -4.11
CA VAL A 178 0.61 12.77 -3.56
C VAL A 178 1.45 13.95 -4.03
N ASP A 179 2.00 14.70 -3.09
CA ASP A 179 2.86 15.85 -3.38
C ASP A 179 4.30 15.42 -3.75
N ARG A 180 5.17 16.41 -3.99
CA ARG A 180 6.59 16.16 -4.34
C ARG A 180 7.45 15.69 -3.17
N ILE A 181 6.97 15.87 -1.93
CA ILE A 181 7.67 15.51 -0.68
C ILE A 181 7.22 14.10 -0.23
N GLY A 182 6.13 13.58 -0.79
CA GLY A 182 5.56 12.26 -0.50
C GLY A 182 4.38 12.31 0.47
N GLU A 183 3.86 13.49 0.79
CA GLU A 183 2.65 13.63 1.61
C GLU A 183 1.40 13.28 0.79
N VAL A 184 0.44 12.59 1.42
CA VAL A 184 -0.81 12.15 0.78
C VAL A 184 -1.99 12.94 1.33
N THR A 185 -2.65 13.70 0.47
CA THR A 185 -3.89 14.42 0.78
C THR A 185 -5.09 13.76 0.11
N PHE A 186 -6.16 13.53 0.88
CA PHE A 186 -7.37 12.85 0.38
C PHE A 186 -8.52 13.82 0.17
N TYR A 187 -9.11 13.81 -1.03
CA TYR A 187 -10.28 14.60 -1.39
C TYR A 187 -11.46 13.68 -1.73
N ASN A 188 -12.66 14.02 -1.27
CA ASN A 188 -13.89 13.37 -1.73
C ASN A 188 -14.36 14.03 -3.02
N ALA A 189 -14.59 13.25 -4.07
CA ALA A 189 -15.16 13.70 -5.32
C ALA A 189 -16.54 13.05 -5.52
N GLN A 190 -17.54 13.87 -5.81
CA GLN A 190 -18.90 13.40 -6.05
C GLN A 190 -19.59 14.27 -7.09
N GLU A 191 -20.47 13.64 -7.86
CA GLU A 191 -21.40 14.36 -8.72
C GLU A 191 -22.39 15.15 -7.84
N VAL A 192 -22.61 16.41 -8.18
CA VAL A 192 -23.55 17.29 -7.48
C VAL A 192 -24.69 17.60 -8.45
N ASP A 193 -25.90 17.19 -8.08
CA ASP A 193 -27.11 17.61 -8.76
C ASP A 193 -27.43 19.05 -8.30
N LEU A 194 -27.31 20.02 -9.22
CA LEU A 194 -27.57 21.44 -8.97
C LEU A 194 -29.01 21.82 -9.32
#